data_AF-A0A3E2YRS5-F1
#
_entry.id   AF-A0A3E2YRS5-F1
#
_cell.length_a   1.000
_cell.length_b   1.000
_cell.length_c   1.000
_cell.angle_alpha   90.00
_cell.angle_beta   90.00
_cell.angle_gamma   90.00
#
_symmetry.space_group_name_H-M   'P 1'
#
loop_
_entity.id
_entity.type
_entity.pdbx_description
1 polymer ?
#
loop_
_entity_poly.entity_id
_entity_poly.type
_entity_poly.pdbx_seq_one_letter_code
_entity_poly.pdbx_strand_id
1 'polypeptide(L)'
;MTAPTWPTVQAEVTPGSRLDDLLAAYAELKPAAEEMAARLKTVTDAIKAELTTAMPDVRRIDVAHEALAQPLRLSYVESWRLDTKALKAEKPEVYVRYAVKGNKWELRGIPG
;
A
#
# COMPACT_ATOMS: atom_id res chain seq x y z
N MET A 1 -14.18 -23.06 -16.42
CA MET A 1 -13.29 -22.12 -17.14
C MET A 1 -11.90 -22.25 -16.58
N THR A 2 -10.98 -22.87 -17.30
CA THR A 2 -9.56 -22.94 -16.93
C THR A 2 -8.94 -21.55 -17.05
N ALA A 3 -8.24 -21.09 -16.04
CA ALA A 3 -7.51 -19.83 -16.11
C ALA A 3 -6.41 -19.93 -17.18
N PRO A 4 -6.16 -18.87 -17.98
CA PRO A 4 -5.03 -18.87 -18.89
C PRO A 4 -3.73 -19.00 -18.08
N THR A 5 -2.93 -20.01 -18.39
CA THR A 5 -1.57 -20.16 -17.86
C THR A 5 -0.62 -19.37 -18.75
N TRP A 6 -0.02 -18.32 -18.20
CA TRP A 6 0.99 -17.53 -18.89
C TRP A 6 2.39 -18.11 -18.64
N PRO A 7 3.24 -18.25 -19.68
CA PRO A 7 4.61 -18.71 -19.47
C PRO A 7 5.38 -17.69 -18.64
N THR A 8 6.16 -18.18 -17.67
CA THR A 8 7.13 -17.34 -16.96
C THR A 8 8.39 -17.24 -17.82
N VAL A 9 8.82 -16.02 -18.12
CA VAL A 9 10.01 -15.75 -18.93
C VAL A 9 10.97 -14.91 -18.08
N GLN A 10 12.24 -15.32 -18.02
CA GLN A 10 13.31 -14.51 -17.44
C GLN A 10 13.88 -13.59 -18.52
N ALA A 11 13.91 -12.29 -18.26
CA ALA A 11 14.51 -11.33 -19.17
C ALA A 11 16.04 -11.33 -18.99
N GLU A 12 16.78 -11.48 -20.07
CA GLU A 12 18.22 -11.24 -20.07
C GLU A 12 18.48 -9.73 -20.03
N VAL A 13 19.23 -9.26 -19.04
CA VAL A 13 19.62 -7.85 -18.91
C VAL A 13 20.96 -7.65 -19.59
N THR A 14 21.02 -6.77 -20.58
CA THR A 14 22.27 -6.39 -21.23
C THR A 14 23.08 -5.47 -20.30
N PRO A 15 24.35 -5.82 -19.96
CA PRO A 15 25.19 -4.96 -19.12
C PRO A 15 25.40 -3.57 -19.72
N GLY A 16 25.33 -2.53 -18.89
CA GLY A 16 25.45 -1.12 -19.31
C GLY A 16 24.26 -0.61 -20.12
N SER A 17 23.15 -1.37 -20.18
CA SER A 17 21.90 -0.87 -20.70
C SER A 17 21.20 0.03 -19.67
N ARG A 18 20.28 0.88 -20.14
CA ARG A 18 19.43 1.69 -19.25
C ARG A 18 18.67 0.83 -18.23
N LEU A 19 18.28 -0.40 -18.59
CA LEU A 19 17.58 -1.29 -17.66
C LEU A 19 18.50 -1.75 -16.53
N ASP A 20 19.77 -2.05 -16.84
CA ASP A 20 20.81 -2.40 -15.87
C ASP A 20 21.00 -1.27 -14.84
N ASP A 21 21.15 -0.03 -15.33
CA ASP A 21 21.28 1.16 -14.47
C ASP A 21 20.07 1.36 -13.56
N LEU A 22 18.85 1.17 -14.09
CA LEU A 22 17.62 1.30 -13.32
C LEU A 22 17.46 0.21 -12.26
N LEU A 23 17.89 -1.02 -12.56
CA LEU A 23 17.88 -2.11 -11.60
C LEU A 23 18.90 -1.89 -10.48
N ALA A 24 20.09 -1.39 -10.81
CA ALA A 24 21.10 -1.00 -9.82
C ALA A 24 20.58 0.11 -8.90
N ALA A 25 20.03 1.19 -9.47
CA ALA A 25 19.44 2.28 -8.71
C ALA A 25 18.25 1.81 -7.85
N TYR A 26 17.42 0.91 -8.39
CA TYR A 26 16.32 0.32 -7.62
C TYR A 26 16.84 -0.48 -6.41
N ALA A 27 17.88 -1.30 -6.59
CA ALA A 27 18.47 -2.10 -5.51
C ALA A 27 19.05 -1.23 -4.39
N GLU A 28 19.59 -0.06 -4.72
CA GLU A 28 20.10 0.92 -3.74
C GLU A 28 18.97 1.68 -3.03
N LEU A 29 18.00 2.20 -3.79
CA LEU A 29 16.98 3.11 -3.26
C LEU A 29 15.88 2.38 -2.49
N LYS A 30 15.55 1.14 -2.88
CA LYS A 30 14.41 0.41 -2.32
C LYS A 30 14.54 0.15 -0.81
N PRO A 31 15.67 -0.34 -0.28
CA PRO A 31 15.82 -0.56 1.17
C PRO A 31 15.75 0.74 1.97
N ALA A 32 16.42 1.81 1.50
CA ALA A 32 16.42 3.10 2.16
C ALA A 32 15.00 3.70 2.22
N ALA A 33 14.24 3.60 1.13
CA ALA A 33 12.85 4.05 1.10
C ALA A 33 11.95 3.26 2.06
N GLU A 34 12.13 1.94 2.15
CA GLU A 34 11.39 1.09 3.09
C GLU A 34 11.72 1.40 4.55
N GLU A 35 13.00 1.62 4.85
CA GLU A 35 13.43 2.01 6.19
C GLU A 35 12.85 3.36 6.62
N MET A 36 12.92 4.38 5.76
CA MET A 36 12.35 5.68 6.06
C MET A 36 10.83 5.62 6.21
N ALA A 37 10.15 4.83 5.36
CA ALA A 37 8.70 4.61 5.49
C ALA A 37 8.34 3.93 6.81
N ALA A 38 9.12 2.95 7.26
CA ALA A 38 8.92 2.29 8.54
C ALA A 38 9.12 3.26 9.71
N ARG A 39 10.18 4.07 9.69
CA ARG A 39 10.44 5.09 10.73
C ARG A 39 9.31 6.12 10.78
N LEU A 40 8.89 6.66 9.63
CA LEU A 40 7.79 7.61 9.55
C LEU A 40 6.48 7.02 10.08
N LYS A 41 6.19 5.76 9.76
CA LYS A 41 5.03 5.05 10.28
C LYS A 41 5.09 4.96 11.81
N THR A 42 6.23 4.56 12.38
CA THR A 42 6.41 4.46 13.83
C THR A 42 6.14 5.81 14.52
N VAL A 43 6.70 6.90 14.01
CA VAL A 43 6.46 8.25 14.56
C VAL A 43 5.00 8.65 14.42
N THR A 44 4.38 8.39 13.27
CA THR A 44 2.97 8.72 13.03
C THR A 44 2.04 7.95 13.97
N ASP A 45 2.32 6.68 14.22
CA ASP A 45 1.52 5.86 15.13
C ASP A 45 1.71 6.30 16.59
N ALA A 46 2.93 6.70 16.99
CA ALA A 46 3.18 7.30 18.30
C ALA A 46 2.39 8.61 18.48
N ILE A 47 2.41 9.51 17.50
CA ILE A 47 1.62 10.75 17.54
C ILE A 47 0.13 10.43 17.70
N LYS A 48 -0.40 9.46 16.94
CA LYS A 48 -1.81 9.05 17.09
C LYS A 48 -2.11 8.55 18.49
N ALA A 49 -1.26 7.69 19.04
CA ALA A 49 -1.42 7.14 20.39
C ALA A 49 -1.50 8.28 21.42
N GLU A 50 -0.52 9.19 21.41
CA GLU A 50 -0.48 10.36 22.31
C GLU A 50 -1.75 11.21 22.19
N LEU A 51 -2.21 11.51 20.98
CA LEU A 51 -3.43 12.29 20.76
C LEU A 51 -4.68 11.57 21.25
N THR A 52 -4.81 10.25 21.00
CA THR A 52 -5.95 9.47 21.47
C THR A 52 -5.94 9.26 22.98
N THR A 53 -4.77 9.23 23.62
CA THR A 53 -4.65 9.15 25.09
C THR A 53 -5.01 10.49 25.74
N ALA A 54 -4.55 11.61 25.16
CA ALA A 54 -4.85 12.94 25.68
C ALA A 54 -6.32 13.35 25.47
N MET A 55 -6.97 12.85 24.40
CA MET A 55 -8.31 13.24 23.98
C MET A 55 -9.15 12.01 23.56
N PRO A 56 -9.50 11.10 24.50
CA PRO A 56 -10.08 9.78 24.19
C PRO A 56 -11.45 9.81 23.51
N ASP A 57 -12.25 10.85 23.74
CA ASP A 57 -13.61 10.96 23.19
C ASP A 57 -13.70 11.89 21.97
N VAL A 58 -12.58 12.46 21.53
CA VAL A 58 -12.53 13.42 20.43
C VAL A 58 -12.30 12.69 19.11
N ARG A 59 -13.33 12.65 18.27
CA ARG A 59 -13.27 11.99 16.95
C ARG A 59 -12.48 12.77 15.90
N ARG A 60 -12.10 14.00 16.18
CA ARG A 60 -11.37 14.87 15.24
C ARG A 60 -10.47 15.85 15.98
N ILE A 61 -9.17 15.74 15.78
CA ILE A 61 -8.14 16.52 16.46
C ILE A 61 -7.24 17.16 15.41
N ASP A 62 -7.08 18.48 15.47
CA ASP A 62 -6.16 19.26 14.64
C ASP A 62 -4.94 19.66 15.49
N VAL A 63 -3.73 19.41 14.98
CA VAL A 63 -2.47 19.69 15.66
C VAL A 63 -1.60 20.58 14.80
N ALA A 64 -1.22 21.73 15.34
CA ALA A 64 -0.25 22.64 14.75
C ALA A 64 1.05 22.64 15.57
N HIS A 65 2.18 22.72 14.90
CA HIS A 65 3.51 22.82 15.52
C HIS A 65 4.47 23.52 14.55
N GLU A 66 5.43 24.29 15.04
CA GLU A 66 6.36 25.07 14.21
C GLU A 66 7.23 24.20 13.27
N ALA A 67 7.56 22.99 13.72
CA ALA A 67 8.33 22.01 12.93
C ALA A 67 7.51 21.37 11.79
N LEU A 68 6.19 21.55 11.76
CA LEU A 68 5.34 21.00 10.72
C LEU A 68 5.16 22.04 9.60
N ALA A 69 5.41 21.62 8.36
CA ALA A 69 5.12 22.46 7.18
C ALA A 69 3.61 22.77 7.04
N GLN A 70 2.75 21.88 7.55
CA GLN A 70 1.30 22.05 7.61
C GLN A 70 0.72 21.33 8.84
N PRO A 71 -0.39 21.82 9.43
CA PRO A 71 -1.05 21.13 10.53
C PRO A 71 -1.46 19.70 10.17
N LEU A 72 -1.44 18.80 11.15
CA LEU A 72 -1.94 17.44 11.01
C LEU A 72 -3.37 17.33 11.55
N ARG A 73 -4.16 16.46 10.93
CA ARG A 73 -5.50 16.09 11.41
C ARG A 73 -5.56 14.60 11.69
N LEU A 74 -5.96 14.26 12.91
CA LEU A 74 -6.41 12.92 13.28
C LEU A 74 -7.94 12.89 13.24
N SER A 75 -8.51 11.96 12.47
CA SER A 75 -9.95 11.75 12.39
C SER A 75 -10.28 10.28 12.60
N TYR A 76 -11.26 10.00 13.45
CA TYR A 76 -11.92 8.70 13.48
C TYR A 76 -12.83 8.57 12.25
N VAL A 77 -12.62 7.51 11.47
CA VAL A 77 -13.40 7.23 10.25
C VAL A 77 -13.93 5.82 10.32
N GLU A 78 -15.25 5.69 10.34
CA GLU A 78 -15.92 4.40 10.19
C GLU A 78 -15.89 3.99 8.72
N SER A 79 -15.47 2.77 8.45
CA SER A 79 -15.42 2.23 7.09
C SER A 79 -16.10 0.88 7.02
N TRP A 80 -16.95 0.71 6.01
CA TRP A 80 -17.50 -0.59 5.65
C TRP A 80 -16.60 -1.26 4.62
N ARG A 81 -16.31 -2.56 4.82
CA ARG A 81 -15.62 -3.38 3.84
C ARG A 81 -16.57 -4.47 3.36
N LEU A 82 -16.60 -4.69 2.06
CA LEU A 82 -17.37 -5.78 1.47
C LEU A 82 -16.57 -7.09 1.63
N ASP A 83 -17.17 -8.09 2.27
CA ASP A 83 -16.61 -9.44 2.25
C ASP A 83 -16.84 -10.08 0.87
N THR A 84 -15.90 -9.82 -0.03
CA THR A 84 -15.97 -10.34 -1.40
C THR A 84 -15.84 -11.87 -1.47
N LYS A 85 -15.28 -12.52 -0.43
CA LYS A 85 -15.16 -13.99 -0.40
C LYS A 85 -16.52 -14.60 -0.09
N ALA A 86 -17.19 -14.11 0.96
CA ALA A 86 -18.56 -14.52 1.28
C ALA A 86 -19.52 -14.19 0.12
N LEU A 87 -19.45 -12.99 -0.46
CA LEU A 87 -20.31 -12.59 -1.57
C LEU A 87 -20.17 -13.50 -2.80
N LYS A 88 -18.96 -13.93 -3.15
CA LYS A 88 -18.73 -14.89 -4.25
C LYS A 88 -19.30 -16.27 -3.95
N ALA A 89 -19.27 -16.69 -2.69
CA ALA A 89 -19.76 -18.00 -2.28
C ALA A 89 -21.30 -18.05 -2.22
N GLU A 90 -21.92 -16.99 -1.70
CA GLU A 90 -23.37 -16.93 -1.49
C GLU A 90 -24.14 -16.42 -2.72
N LYS A 91 -23.60 -15.43 -3.44
CA LYS A 91 -24.25 -14.75 -4.58
C LYS A 91 -23.24 -14.44 -5.70
N PRO A 92 -22.67 -15.46 -6.36
CA PRO A 92 -21.64 -15.28 -7.38
C PRO A 92 -22.09 -14.38 -8.55
N GLU A 93 -23.36 -14.46 -8.95
CA GLU A 93 -23.95 -13.64 -10.01
C GLU A 93 -23.97 -12.14 -9.68
N VAL A 94 -24.23 -11.79 -8.41
CA VAL A 94 -24.18 -10.40 -7.93
C VAL A 94 -22.75 -9.88 -7.99
N TYR A 95 -21.78 -10.67 -7.51
CA TYR A 95 -20.38 -10.30 -7.60
C TYR A 95 -19.95 -10.04 -9.05
N VAL A 96 -20.23 -10.98 -9.97
CA VAL A 96 -19.83 -10.86 -11.39
C VAL A 96 -20.49 -9.65 -12.05
N ARG A 97 -21.75 -9.34 -11.72
CA ARG A 97 -22.48 -8.20 -12.29
C ARG A 97 -21.82 -6.85 -11.98
N TYR A 98 -21.23 -6.69 -10.80
CA TYR A 98 -20.66 -5.42 -10.35
C TYR A 98 -19.13 -5.39 -10.36
N ALA A 99 -18.47 -6.54 -10.53
CA ALA A 99 -17.03 -6.60 -10.63
C ALA A 99 -16.54 -5.97 -11.93
N VAL A 100 -15.61 -5.01 -11.81
CA VAL A 100 -14.91 -4.42 -12.96
C VAL A 100 -13.60 -5.18 -13.17
N LYS A 101 -13.43 -5.77 -14.36
CA LYS A 101 -12.18 -6.44 -14.74
C LYS A 101 -11.17 -5.40 -15.23
N GLY A 102 -10.00 -5.34 -14.59
CA GLY A 102 -8.87 -4.51 -14.99
C GLY A 102 -7.56 -5.30 -15.00
N ASN A 103 -6.60 -4.83 -15.78
CA ASN A 103 -5.24 -5.39 -15.83
C ASN A 103 -4.25 -4.32 -15.37
N LYS A 104 -3.19 -4.72 -14.67
CA LYS A 104 -2.09 -3.84 -14.27
C LYS A 104 -0.76 -4.56 -14.38
N TRP A 105 0.29 -3.80 -14.70
CA TRP A 105 1.66 -4.24 -14.50
C TRP A 105 2.05 -4.00 -13.05
N GLU A 106 2.74 -4.98 -12.46
CA GLU A 106 3.28 -4.85 -11.11
C GLU A 106 4.73 -5.33 -11.10
N LEU A 107 5.57 -4.56 -10.42
CA LEU A 107 6.93 -4.95 -10.10
C LEU A 107 6.96 -5.37 -8.63
N ARG A 108 7.30 -6.64 -8.37
CA ARG A 108 7.40 -7.21 -7.02
C ARG A 108 8.63 -8.12 -6.94
N GLY A 109 9.24 -8.19 -5.77
CA GLY A 109 10.26 -9.20 -5.49
C GLY A 109 9.63 -10.59 -5.49
N ILE A 110 10.31 -11.57 -6.08
CA ILE A 110 9.92 -12.98 -6.06
C ILE A 110 10.64 -13.63 -4.87
N PRO A 111 9.96 -14.42 -4.00
CA PRO A 111 10.64 -15.19 -2.97
C PRO A 111 11.68 -16.12 -3.60
N GLY A 112 12.89 -16.12 -3.04
CA GLY A 112 13.94 -17.07 -3.39
C GLY A 112 13.69 -18.46 -2.83
#